data_AF-A0A7D9I0T0-F1
#
_entry.id   AF-A0A7D9I0T0-F1
#
_cell.length_a   1.000
_cell.length_b   1.000
_cell.length_c   1.000
_cell.angle_alpha   90.00
_cell.angle_beta   90.00
_cell.angle_gamma   90.00
#
_symmetry.space_group_name_H-M   'P 1'
#
loop_
_entity.id
_entity.type
_entity.pdbx_description
1 polymer ?
#
loop_
_entity_poly.entity_id
_entity_poly.type
_entity_poly.pdbx_seq_one_letter_code
_entity_poly.pdbx_strand_id
1 'polypeptide(L)'
;MYIQKYFDLGKKSDLSNEGPMAQWSNSEEWFCYFEEDGEDTYVMRPFPSMWNCRVVHPCGLDPFSGDVRSLQGFCRSLEILTYMRSEASRLGMLSGNQCSANEGQDEICAVILPWDKKELPTPLELLNGVFHFHPEIYEYYTSHPQDKGEIRENKLHFHIRPDNFDDSDYDADAGEHDLTEKPCLNRIFGMDFAEEDELWKFKDSRKFYEWLQPIMYPSVTVYAGEDKFNPVAVFMLTQLAPGWVGGALTAVNYT
;
A
#
# COMPACT_ATOMS: atom_id res chain seq x y z
N MET A 1 -20.72 -19.03 11.01
CA MET A 1 -19.67 -18.00 10.95
C MET A 1 -19.11 -17.88 9.53
N TYR A 2 -19.74 -17.18 8.56
CA TYR A 2 -19.24 -17.17 7.15
C TYR A 2 -17.78 -16.67 7.10
N ILE A 3 -17.50 -15.51 7.71
CA ILE A 3 -16.15 -14.91 7.71
C ILE A 3 -15.08 -15.86 8.27
N GLN A 4 -15.30 -16.45 9.44
CA GLN A 4 -14.36 -17.40 10.07
C GLN A 4 -14.16 -18.71 9.28
N LYS A 5 -15.06 -19.04 8.36
CA LYS A 5 -14.91 -20.22 7.49
C LYS A 5 -13.95 -19.93 6.33
N TYR A 6 -13.88 -18.69 5.87
CA TYR A 6 -13.13 -18.29 4.67
C TYR A 6 -11.87 -17.50 4.99
N PHE A 7 -11.78 -16.89 6.17
CA PHE A 7 -10.65 -16.08 6.61
C PHE A 7 -10.20 -16.50 8.01
N ASP A 8 -8.91 -16.82 8.13
CA ASP A 8 -8.26 -17.01 9.42
C ASP A 8 -7.92 -15.65 10.03
N LEU A 9 -8.78 -15.20 10.95
CA LEU A 9 -8.63 -13.95 11.69
C LEU A 9 -7.85 -14.12 13.01
N GLY A 10 -7.18 -15.25 13.21
CA GLY A 10 -6.20 -15.41 14.28
C GLY A 10 -5.07 -14.39 14.12
N LYS A 11 -4.54 -13.89 15.24
CA LYS A 11 -3.40 -12.97 15.20
C LYS A 11 -2.17 -13.70 14.70
N LYS A 12 -1.55 -13.17 13.65
CA LYS A 12 -0.28 -13.65 13.13
C LYS A 12 0.85 -13.19 14.04
N SER A 13 1.66 -14.14 14.48
CA SER A 13 2.75 -13.90 15.45
C SER A 13 4.10 -13.65 14.79
N ASP A 14 4.33 -14.22 13.61
CA ASP A 14 5.59 -14.08 12.87
C ASP A 14 5.39 -13.18 11.65
N LEU A 15 6.08 -12.04 11.66
CA LEU A 15 6.05 -11.01 10.63
C LEU A 15 7.32 -10.98 9.78
N SER A 16 8.30 -11.86 10.02
CA SER A 16 9.63 -11.82 9.39
C SER A 16 9.66 -11.79 7.86
N ASN A 17 8.59 -12.25 7.21
CA ASN A 17 8.44 -12.31 5.75
C ASN A 17 7.16 -11.58 5.28
N GLU A 18 6.84 -10.45 5.92
CA GLU A 18 5.63 -9.67 5.64
C GLU A 18 5.99 -8.25 5.19
N GLY A 19 6.98 -8.13 4.32
CA GLY A 19 7.38 -6.87 3.69
C GLY A 19 7.62 -5.73 4.69
N PRO A 20 6.95 -4.57 4.52
CA PRO A 20 7.12 -3.41 5.38
C PRO A 20 6.86 -3.68 6.87
N MET A 21 5.97 -4.62 7.18
CA MET A 21 5.68 -4.99 8.57
C MET A 21 6.89 -5.67 9.23
N ALA A 22 7.68 -6.44 8.48
CA ALA A 22 8.91 -7.03 8.96
C ALA A 22 9.94 -5.94 9.25
N GLN A 23 10.17 -5.07 8.25
CA GLN A 23 11.16 -4.00 8.29
C GLN A 23 10.93 -3.06 9.48
N TRP A 24 9.75 -2.48 9.62
CA TRP A 24 9.48 -1.52 10.70
C TRP A 24 9.35 -2.15 12.09
N SER A 25 9.26 -3.49 12.17
CA SER A 25 9.26 -4.20 13.47
C SER A 25 10.66 -4.46 14.01
N ASN A 26 11.71 -4.30 13.20
CA ASN A 26 13.09 -4.51 13.57
C ASN A 26 13.90 -3.22 13.37
N SER A 27 14.41 -2.63 14.46
CA SER A 27 15.21 -1.40 14.42
C SER A 27 16.50 -1.49 13.60
N GLU A 28 16.95 -2.71 13.25
CA GLU A 28 18.12 -2.91 12.38
C GLU A 28 17.79 -2.84 10.87
N GLU A 29 16.50 -2.86 10.50
CA GLU A 29 16.03 -2.94 9.10
C GLU A 29 15.51 -1.59 8.56
N TRP A 30 15.64 -0.50 9.33
CA TRP A 30 15.24 0.84 8.92
C TRP A 30 16.12 1.92 9.57
N PHE A 31 16.17 3.08 8.96
CA PHE A 31 16.94 4.24 9.42
C PHE A 31 16.02 5.30 10.01
N CYS A 32 16.38 5.81 11.17
CA CYS A 32 15.73 6.93 11.83
C CYS A 32 16.54 8.22 11.60
N TYR A 33 15.85 9.33 11.27
CA TYR A 33 16.46 10.65 11.08
C TYR A 33 15.95 11.71 12.05
N PHE A 34 15.10 11.34 13.02
CA PHE A 34 14.68 12.23 14.09
C PHE A 34 15.45 11.96 15.38
N GLU A 35 15.58 13.00 16.22
CA GLU A 35 16.29 12.90 17.49
C GLU A 35 15.42 12.14 18.51
N GLU A 36 15.93 11.02 19.01
CA GLU A 36 15.35 10.32 20.16
C GLU A 36 16.36 10.20 21.29
N ASP A 37 15.87 10.37 22.52
CA ASP A 37 16.60 10.06 23.74
C ASP A 37 16.52 8.55 24.04
N GLY A 38 17.39 7.71 23.45
CA GLY A 38 17.63 6.33 23.92
C GLY A 38 17.61 5.20 22.87
N GLU A 39 17.62 3.95 23.35
CA GLU A 39 17.67 2.69 22.55
C GLU A 39 16.27 2.19 22.08
N ASP A 40 15.20 2.97 22.20
CA ASP A 40 13.81 2.51 22.01
C ASP A 40 13.12 3.16 20.79
N THR A 41 13.78 3.14 19.64
CA THR A 41 13.28 3.76 18.40
C THR A 41 12.19 2.96 17.72
N TYR A 42 11.12 3.65 17.30
CA TYR A 42 9.94 3.02 16.70
C TYR A 42 9.31 3.85 15.58
N VAL A 43 8.69 3.18 14.61
CA VAL A 43 7.90 3.82 13.55
C VAL A 43 6.45 4.08 14.01
N MET A 44 5.83 3.08 14.64
CA MET A 44 4.42 3.11 15.09
C MET A 44 4.27 2.51 16.49
N ARG A 45 3.46 3.13 17.35
CA ARG A 45 3.20 2.64 18.72
C ARG A 45 1.78 2.97 19.18
N PRO A 46 0.91 1.97 19.43
CA PRO A 46 1.16 0.53 19.31
C PRO A 46 1.37 0.10 17.85
N PHE A 47 2.24 -0.89 17.65
CA PHE A 47 2.52 -1.42 16.31
C PHE A 47 1.28 -2.12 15.72
N PRO A 48 1.01 -1.99 14.41
CA PRO A 48 -0.15 -2.62 13.78
C PRO A 48 -0.09 -4.14 13.93
N SER A 49 -1.27 -4.77 13.87
CA SER A 49 -1.38 -6.23 13.91
C SER A 49 -1.72 -6.78 12.53
N MET A 50 -1.49 -8.07 12.35
CA MET A 50 -1.84 -8.78 11.13
C MET A 50 -2.64 -10.02 11.50
N TRP A 51 -3.69 -10.32 10.72
CA TRP A 51 -4.39 -11.60 10.81
C TRP A 51 -3.67 -12.70 10.01
N ASN A 52 -3.95 -13.97 10.28
CA ASN A 52 -3.37 -15.09 9.52
C ASN A 52 -3.77 -15.10 8.03
N CYS A 53 -4.90 -14.50 7.66
CA CYS A 53 -5.24 -14.18 6.25
C CYS A 53 -4.35 -13.09 5.63
N ARG A 54 -3.36 -12.62 6.40
CA ARG A 54 -2.30 -11.70 6.05
C ARG A 54 -2.76 -10.29 5.62
N VAL A 55 -3.80 -9.81 6.29
CA VAL A 55 -4.30 -8.44 6.21
C VAL A 55 -3.85 -7.68 7.46
N VAL A 56 -3.18 -6.55 7.25
CA VAL A 56 -2.74 -5.60 8.29
C VAL A 56 -3.93 -4.80 8.78
N HIS A 57 -3.99 -4.55 10.08
CA HIS A 57 -5.02 -3.73 10.70
C HIS A 57 -4.49 -2.96 11.92
N PRO A 58 -5.16 -1.87 12.33
CA PRO A 58 -4.83 -1.13 13.55
C PRO A 58 -4.81 -2.03 14.77
N CYS A 59 -3.91 -1.73 15.72
CA CYS A 59 -3.83 -2.49 16.96
C CYS A 59 -5.15 -2.42 17.74
N GLY A 60 -5.60 -3.56 18.26
CA GLY A 60 -6.83 -3.63 19.07
C GLY A 60 -8.13 -3.63 18.27
N LEU A 61 -8.10 -3.64 16.93
CA LEU A 61 -9.30 -3.83 16.12
C LEU A 61 -9.96 -5.18 16.44
N ASP A 62 -11.18 -5.14 16.97
CA ASP A 62 -12.06 -6.31 17.06
C ASP A 62 -12.96 -6.38 15.82
N PRO A 63 -12.71 -7.34 14.89
CA PRO A 63 -13.49 -7.47 13.66
C PRO A 63 -14.96 -7.85 13.89
N PHE A 64 -15.34 -8.23 15.11
CA PHE A 64 -16.70 -8.62 15.47
C PHE A 64 -17.42 -7.63 16.39
N SER A 65 -16.77 -6.53 16.75
CA SER A 65 -17.40 -5.46 17.54
C SER A 65 -18.57 -4.84 16.76
N GLY A 66 -19.74 -4.82 17.39
CA GLY A 66 -21.02 -4.74 16.70
C GLY A 66 -21.53 -3.33 16.39
N ASP A 67 -21.33 -2.89 15.15
CA ASP A 67 -22.32 -2.07 14.41
C ASP A 67 -22.47 -2.59 12.97
N VAL A 68 -23.45 -3.48 12.78
CA VAL A 68 -23.53 -4.42 11.66
C VAL A 68 -24.31 -3.83 10.48
N ARG A 69 -23.72 -2.81 9.85
CA ARG A 69 -23.54 -2.79 8.38
C ARG A 69 -22.13 -3.28 8.01
N SER A 70 -21.28 -3.45 9.02
CA SER A 70 -19.86 -3.74 8.92
C SER A 70 -19.52 -5.16 8.47
N LEU A 71 -20.18 -6.23 8.94
CA LEU A 71 -19.68 -7.60 8.69
C LEU A 71 -19.73 -8.05 7.22
N GLN A 72 -20.79 -7.70 6.47
CA GLN A 72 -20.85 -8.00 5.03
C GLN A 72 -19.81 -7.17 4.26
N GLY A 73 -19.72 -5.88 4.59
CA GLY A 73 -18.70 -4.99 4.03
C GLY A 73 -17.28 -5.49 4.34
N PHE A 74 -17.05 -5.89 5.58
CA PHE A 74 -15.79 -6.44 6.06
C PHE A 74 -15.41 -7.70 5.29
N CYS A 75 -16.35 -8.63 5.15
CA CYS A 75 -16.12 -9.87 4.42
C CYS A 75 -15.76 -9.60 2.96
N ARG A 76 -16.48 -8.69 2.30
CA ARG A 76 -16.16 -8.26 0.93
C ARG A 76 -14.80 -7.57 0.85
N SER A 77 -14.46 -6.73 1.82
CA SER A 77 -13.15 -6.08 1.89
C SER A 77 -12.04 -7.11 2.03
N LEU A 78 -12.22 -8.14 2.87
CA LEU A 78 -11.26 -9.23 3.00
C LEU A 78 -11.11 -10.05 1.71
N GLU A 79 -12.21 -10.34 1.00
CA GLU A 79 -12.16 -11.01 -0.32
C GLU A 79 -11.32 -10.20 -1.31
N ILE A 80 -11.55 -8.88 -1.40
CA ILE A 80 -10.78 -7.99 -2.28
C ILE A 80 -9.30 -7.96 -1.88
N LEU A 81 -9.02 -7.74 -0.60
CA LEU A 81 -7.66 -7.55 -0.08
C LEU A 81 -6.81 -8.82 -0.18
N THR A 82 -7.39 -9.98 0.14
CA THR A 82 -6.70 -11.27 0.03
C THR A 82 -6.43 -11.65 -1.42
N TYR A 83 -7.39 -11.40 -2.34
CA TYR A 83 -7.16 -11.58 -3.77
C TYR A 83 -6.09 -10.62 -4.30
N MET A 84 -6.20 -9.32 -3.96
CA MET A 84 -5.24 -8.29 -4.38
C MET A 84 -3.81 -8.68 -4.00
N ARG A 85 -3.59 -9.08 -2.74
CA ARG A 85 -2.29 -9.53 -2.26
C ARG A 85 -1.83 -10.81 -2.93
N SER A 86 -2.69 -11.82 -3.01
CA SER A 86 -2.36 -13.12 -3.60
C SER A 86 -1.92 -12.97 -5.06
N GLU A 87 -2.65 -12.17 -5.83
CA GLU A 87 -2.33 -11.93 -7.23
C GLU A 87 -1.08 -11.07 -7.40
N ALA A 88 -0.91 -10.00 -6.60
CA ALA A 88 0.32 -9.22 -6.62
C ALA A 88 1.55 -10.11 -6.35
N SER A 89 1.48 -10.98 -5.34
CA SER A 89 2.56 -11.93 -5.02
C SER A 89 2.79 -12.97 -6.13
N ARG A 90 1.71 -13.56 -6.68
CA ARG A 90 1.79 -14.53 -7.80
C ARG A 90 2.44 -13.92 -9.04
N LEU A 91 2.19 -12.64 -9.28
CA LEU A 91 2.71 -11.89 -10.43
C LEU A 91 4.08 -11.26 -10.16
N GLY A 92 4.62 -11.39 -8.95
CA GLY A 92 5.89 -10.77 -8.57
C GLY A 92 5.84 -9.25 -8.58
N MET A 93 4.68 -8.66 -8.26
CA MET A 93 4.50 -7.23 -8.22
C MET A 93 5.07 -6.62 -6.93
N LEU A 94 5.85 -5.56 -7.08
CA LEU A 94 6.51 -4.82 -6.00
C LEU A 94 6.28 -3.31 -6.21
N SER A 95 6.38 -2.54 -5.15
CA SER A 95 6.40 -1.08 -5.26
C SER A 95 7.65 -0.62 -6.04
N GLY A 96 7.58 0.56 -6.68
CA GLY A 96 8.75 1.20 -7.30
C GLY A 96 9.24 0.66 -8.65
N ASN A 97 8.94 -0.59 -9.02
CA ASN A 97 9.55 -1.28 -10.17
C ASN A 97 9.41 -0.62 -11.56
N GLN A 98 8.59 0.41 -11.76
CA GLN A 98 8.37 1.01 -13.09
C GLN A 98 8.20 2.53 -13.16
N CYS A 99 8.26 3.25 -12.04
CA CYS A 99 7.94 4.69 -12.02
C CYS A 99 9.05 5.57 -11.48
N SER A 100 10.02 5.03 -10.74
CA SER A 100 11.29 5.71 -10.52
C SER A 100 12.39 4.69 -10.24
N ALA A 101 13.60 4.94 -10.75
CA ALA A 101 14.76 4.09 -10.52
C ALA A 101 15.27 4.13 -9.06
N ASN A 102 14.73 5.04 -8.24
CA ASN A 102 15.14 5.28 -6.86
C ASN A 102 14.09 4.81 -5.85
N GLU A 103 12.95 4.26 -6.27
CA GLU A 103 11.95 3.68 -5.37
C GLU A 103 12.27 2.18 -5.13
N GLY A 104 12.42 1.78 -3.87
CA GLY A 104 12.75 0.40 -3.48
C GLY A 104 11.78 -0.69 -3.97
N GLN A 105 12.23 -1.95 -3.94
CA GLN A 105 11.50 -3.15 -4.38
C GLN A 105 10.73 -3.82 -3.22
N ASP A 106 9.88 -3.08 -2.53
CA ASP A 106 9.20 -3.60 -1.34
C ASP A 106 7.91 -4.37 -1.67
N GLU A 107 7.66 -5.42 -0.88
CA GLU A 107 6.44 -6.22 -0.97
C GLU A 107 5.19 -5.41 -0.58
N ILE A 108 4.07 -5.76 -1.21
CA ILE A 108 2.80 -5.10 -0.97
C ILE A 108 2.02 -5.84 0.12
N CYS A 109 1.81 -5.18 1.26
CA CYS A 109 0.87 -5.63 2.27
C CYS A 109 -0.55 -5.17 1.93
N ALA A 110 -1.54 -6.02 2.20
CA ALA A 110 -2.94 -5.61 2.23
C ALA A 110 -3.27 -5.00 3.60
N VAL A 111 -3.94 -3.86 3.63
CA VAL A 111 -4.30 -3.15 4.86
C VAL A 111 -5.80 -2.83 4.90
N ILE A 112 -6.39 -2.88 6.10
CA ILE A 112 -7.78 -2.53 6.35
C ILE A 112 -7.95 -1.74 7.65
N LEU A 113 -8.88 -0.79 7.66
CA LEU A 113 -9.26 0.00 8.83
C LEU A 113 -10.78 0.30 8.83
N PRO A 114 -11.40 0.37 10.02
CA PRO A 114 -12.79 0.79 10.14
C PRO A 114 -12.92 2.28 9.80
N TRP A 115 -13.89 2.63 8.96
CA TRP A 115 -14.05 4.01 8.48
C TRP A 115 -15.51 4.34 8.14
N ASP A 116 -16.15 5.12 9.00
CA ASP A 116 -17.56 5.49 8.86
C ASP A 116 -17.78 6.83 8.18
N LYS A 117 -16.71 7.58 7.89
CA LYS A 117 -16.80 8.85 7.17
C LYS A 117 -17.01 8.59 5.69
N LYS A 118 -17.71 9.52 5.03
CA LYS A 118 -17.96 9.47 3.58
C LYS A 118 -16.69 9.71 2.77
N GLU A 119 -15.81 10.58 3.27
CA GLU A 119 -14.54 10.94 2.65
C GLU A 119 -13.44 9.98 3.12
N LEU A 120 -12.44 9.75 2.28
CA LEU A 120 -11.27 8.95 2.63
C LEU A 120 -10.49 9.60 3.80
N PRO A 121 -9.73 8.80 4.58
CA PRO A 121 -8.91 9.34 5.66
C PRO A 121 -7.91 10.35 5.13
N THR A 122 -7.80 11.48 5.84
CA THR A 122 -6.66 12.39 5.68
C THR A 122 -5.40 11.74 6.25
N PRO A 123 -4.19 12.17 5.85
CA PRO A 123 -2.95 11.66 6.46
C PRO A 123 -2.93 11.86 7.96
N LEU A 124 -3.32 13.02 8.49
CA LEU A 124 -3.27 13.26 9.93
C LEU A 124 -4.13 12.26 10.72
N GLU A 125 -5.31 11.91 10.18
CA GLU A 125 -6.16 10.88 10.77
C GLU A 125 -5.54 9.49 10.65
N LEU A 126 -4.95 9.17 9.50
CA LEU A 126 -4.28 7.90 9.27
C LEU A 126 -3.07 7.72 10.19
N LEU A 127 -2.21 8.74 10.27
CA LEU A 127 -0.93 8.72 10.98
C LEU A 127 -1.12 8.72 12.49
N ASN A 128 -1.96 9.61 13.03
CA ASN A 128 -2.11 9.75 14.48
C ASN A 128 -3.35 9.04 15.03
N GLY A 129 -4.45 9.04 14.27
CA GLY A 129 -5.72 8.49 14.72
C GLY A 129 -5.84 6.97 14.53
N VAL A 130 -5.19 6.41 13.50
CA VAL A 130 -5.35 5.01 13.12
C VAL A 130 -4.10 4.17 13.42
N PHE A 131 -2.94 4.59 12.92
CA PHE A 131 -1.69 3.79 12.99
C PHE A 131 -0.68 4.28 14.03
N HIS A 132 -0.93 5.43 14.67
CA HIS A 132 -0.12 5.96 15.76
C HIS A 132 1.38 6.02 15.44
N PHE A 133 1.72 6.65 14.32
CA PHE A 133 3.10 6.92 13.91
C PHE A 133 3.83 7.80 14.94
N HIS A 134 5.15 7.73 14.92
CA HIS A 134 6.02 8.55 15.78
C HIS A 134 5.64 10.05 15.70
N PRO A 135 5.60 10.79 16.84
CA PRO A 135 5.17 12.19 16.87
C PRO A 135 5.91 13.12 15.89
N GLU A 136 7.20 12.90 15.65
CA GLU A 136 8.01 13.66 14.68
C GLU A 136 7.47 13.58 13.25
N ILE A 137 6.88 12.44 12.88
CA ILE A 137 6.24 12.24 11.58
C ILE A 137 4.94 13.05 11.56
N TYR A 138 4.15 13.02 12.64
CA TYR A 138 2.94 13.82 12.74
C TYR A 138 3.22 15.33 12.70
N GLU A 139 4.28 15.78 13.35
CA GLU A 139 4.69 17.19 13.40
C GLU A 139 5.16 17.69 12.04
N TYR A 140 5.85 16.85 11.26
CA TYR A 140 6.17 17.14 9.85
C TYR A 140 4.90 17.46 9.04
N TYR A 141 3.89 16.59 9.09
CA TYR A 141 2.63 16.79 8.36
C TYR A 141 1.80 17.98 8.86
N THR A 142 1.95 18.35 10.13
CA THR A 142 1.30 19.52 10.71
C THR A 142 1.96 20.81 10.25
N SER A 143 3.30 20.81 10.11
CA SER A 143 4.09 21.94 9.63
C SER A 143 4.10 22.08 8.10
N HIS A 144 3.83 20.99 7.37
CA HIS A 144 3.76 20.94 5.91
C HIS A 144 2.35 20.53 5.43
N PRO A 145 1.34 21.39 5.63
CA PRO A 145 -0.06 21.06 5.36
C PRO A 145 -0.38 20.90 3.85
N GLN A 146 0.58 21.13 2.97
CA GLN A 146 0.46 20.90 1.53
C GLN A 146 0.77 19.43 1.18
N ASP A 147 1.57 18.75 2.01
CA ASP A 147 2.04 17.38 1.78
C ASP A 147 1.06 16.36 2.37
N LYS A 148 -0.24 16.65 2.27
CA LYS A 148 -1.32 15.86 2.86
C LYS A 148 -1.69 14.61 2.05
N GLY A 149 -0.72 14.02 1.35
CA GLY A 149 -0.97 12.92 0.44
C GLY A 149 -1.80 13.33 -0.79
N GLU A 150 -1.85 12.42 -1.75
CA GLU A 150 -2.47 12.65 -3.05
C GLU A 150 -3.86 12.00 -3.07
N ILE A 151 -4.91 12.81 -2.89
CA ILE A 151 -6.30 12.37 -3.11
C ILE A 151 -6.58 12.38 -4.60
N ARG A 152 -7.09 11.26 -5.11
CA ARG A 152 -7.40 11.07 -6.53
C ARG A 152 -8.88 10.79 -6.71
N GLU A 153 -9.54 11.76 -7.34
CA GLU A 153 -10.95 11.70 -7.73
C GLU A 153 -11.16 11.20 -9.17
N ASN A 154 -10.08 10.82 -9.86
CA ASN A 154 -10.10 10.21 -11.20
C ASN A 154 -9.60 8.76 -11.17
N LYS A 155 -10.08 7.97 -12.14
CA LYS A 155 -9.66 6.58 -12.32
C LYS A 155 -8.17 6.54 -12.64
N LEU A 156 -7.41 5.71 -11.92
CA LEU A 156 -5.99 5.49 -12.18
C LEU A 156 -5.79 4.73 -13.50
N HIS A 157 -4.71 5.00 -14.23
CA HIS A 157 -4.36 4.23 -15.42
C HIS A 157 -3.26 3.20 -15.12
N PHE A 158 -3.02 2.28 -16.05
CA PHE A 158 -1.86 1.39 -15.98
C PHE A 158 -1.15 1.44 -17.32
N HIS A 159 0.17 1.32 -17.28
CA HIS A 159 1.03 1.27 -18.44
C HIS A 159 1.64 -0.12 -18.50
N ILE A 160 1.60 -0.76 -19.66
CA ILE A 160 2.33 -2.01 -19.88
C ILE A 160 3.12 -1.83 -21.17
N ARG A 161 4.44 -1.97 -21.10
CA ARG A 161 5.32 -1.87 -22.28
C ARG A 161 5.00 -3.02 -23.24
N PRO A 162 4.69 -2.77 -24.53
CA PRO A 162 4.39 -3.85 -25.50
C PRO A 162 5.62 -4.65 -25.92
N ASP A 163 5.39 -5.91 -26.35
CA ASP A 163 6.38 -6.93 -26.75
C ASP A 163 7.30 -6.58 -27.97
N ASN A 164 7.09 -5.45 -28.67
CA ASN A 164 7.83 -5.10 -29.90
C ASN A 164 8.63 -3.79 -29.75
N PHE A 165 9.43 -3.66 -28.70
CA PHE A 165 10.41 -2.58 -28.61
C PHE A 165 11.70 -3.01 -29.33
N ASP A 166 11.89 -2.49 -30.54
CA ASP A 166 13.21 -2.43 -31.17
C ASP A 166 13.94 -1.26 -30.51
N ASP A 167 15.09 -1.52 -29.87
CA ASP A 167 15.92 -0.54 -29.14
C ASP A 167 16.36 0.65 -30.05
N SER A 168 16.10 0.58 -31.36
CA SER A 168 16.47 1.61 -32.34
C SER A 168 15.44 2.74 -32.52
N ASP A 169 14.19 2.58 -32.06
CA ASP A 169 13.19 3.65 -32.13
C ASP A 169 13.10 4.42 -30.81
N TYR A 170 14.25 4.96 -30.39
CA TYR A 170 14.28 6.22 -29.65
C TYR A 170 13.78 7.34 -30.57
N ASP A 171 12.49 7.29 -30.94
CA ASP A 171 11.78 8.52 -31.25
C ASP A 171 11.71 9.27 -29.92
N ALA A 172 12.63 10.22 -29.75
CA ALA A 172 12.68 11.16 -28.65
C ALA A 172 11.38 11.99 -28.49
N ASP A 173 10.39 11.76 -29.37
CA ASP A 173 9.05 12.36 -29.34
C ASP A 173 7.91 11.35 -29.09
N ALA A 174 8.19 10.05 -28.91
CA ALA A 174 7.22 9.06 -28.43
C ALA A 174 7.15 9.05 -26.89
N GLY A 175 6.98 10.24 -26.30
CA GLY A 175 6.38 10.38 -24.97
C GLY A 175 7.31 10.30 -23.76
N GLU A 176 8.46 10.99 -23.78
CA GLU A 176 9.18 11.41 -22.55
C GLU A 176 8.33 12.27 -21.58
N HIS A 177 7.06 12.54 -21.92
CA HIS A 177 6.13 13.36 -21.13
C HIS A 177 5.02 12.60 -20.39
N ASP A 178 4.84 11.28 -20.54
CA ASP A 178 3.74 10.56 -19.84
C ASP A 178 4.19 9.72 -18.64
N LEU A 179 5.51 9.62 -18.39
CA LEU A 179 6.05 8.96 -17.19
C LEU A 179 5.99 9.87 -15.94
N THR A 180 5.79 11.17 -16.11
CA THR A 180 5.93 12.18 -15.05
C THR A 180 4.63 12.85 -14.61
N GLU A 181 3.53 12.77 -15.37
CA GLU A 181 2.34 13.61 -15.07
C GLU A 181 1.03 12.90 -14.73
N LYS A 182 0.84 11.61 -15.07
CA LYS A 182 -0.42 10.91 -14.75
C LYS A 182 -0.24 9.86 -13.65
N PRO A 183 -1.04 9.89 -12.58
CA PRO A 183 -0.97 8.86 -11.55
C PRO A 183 -1.42 7.50 -12.12
N CYS A 184 -0.59 6.48 -11.91
CA CYS A 184 -0.81 5.14 -12.45
C CYS A 184 -0.69 4.05 -11.36
N LEU A 185 -1.30 2.89 -11.63
CA LEU A 185 -1.26 1.72 -10.73
C LEU A 185 0.15 1.15 -10.61
N ASN A 186 1.00 1.30 -11.63
CA ASN A 186 2.37 0.79 -11.65
C ASN A 186 3.27 1.40 -10.57
N ARG A 187 2.92 2.57 -10.01
CA ARG A 187 3.65 3.17 -8.88
C ARG A 187 3.64 2.29 -7.63
N ILE A 188 2.52 1.62 -7.38
CA ILE A 188 2.33 0.76 -6.21
C ILE A 188 2.44 -0.72 -6.58
N PHE A 189 1.86 -1.11 -7.71
CA PHE A 189 1.87 -2.46 -8.23
C PHE A 189 2.76 -2.51 -9.46
N GLY A 190 4.06 -2.29 -9.29
CA GLY A 190 5.05 -2.36 -10.36
C GLY A 190 5.38 -3.81 -10.69
N MET A 191 5.74 -4.07 -11.94
CA MET A 191 6.20 -5.39 -12.37
C MET A 191 7.64 -5.31 -12.85
N ASP A 192 8.43 -6.34 -12.56
CA ASP A 192 9.66 -6.56 -13.30
C ASP A 192 9.35 -7.36 -14.58
N PHE A 193 10.00 -7.02 -15.69
CA PHE A 193 9.87 -7.78 -16.93
C PHE A 193 11.06 -8.74 -17.01
N ALA A 194 10.85 -10.03 -16.76
CA ALA A 194 11.88 -11.03 -17.02
C ALA A 194 11.53 -11.80 -18.29
N GLU A 195 12.36 -11.62 -19.32
CA GLU A 195 12.55 -12.49 -20.50
C GLU A 195 11.30 -12.90 -21.34
N GLU A 196 11.55 -13.44 -22.54
CA GLU A 196 10.51 -13.80 -23.53
C GLU A 196 9.55 -14.91 -23.04
N ASP A 197 9.96 -15.71 -22.05
CA ASP A 197 9.18 -16.85 -21.53
C ASP A 197 8.11 -16.45 -20.48
N GLU A 198 8.08 -15.19 -20.03
CA GLU A 198 7.10 -14.68 -19.07
C GLU A 198 5.94 -13.90 -19.70
N LEU A 199 5.68 -14.08 -21.00
CA LEU A 199 4.57 -13.45 -21.73
C LEU A 199 3.18 -13.69 -21.08
N TRP A 200 3.05 -14.77 -20.29
CA TRP A 200 1.85 -15.04 -19.51
C TRP A 200 1.65 -14.03 -18.37
N LYS A 201 2.72 -13.55 -17.72
CA LYS A 201 2.66 -12.51 -16.68
C LYS A 201 2.09 -11.23 -17.23
N PHE A 202 2.50 -10.81 -18.43
CA PHE A 202 1.93 -9.63 -19.08
C PHE A 202 0.40 -9.71 -19.19
N LYS A 203 -0.12 -10.82 -19.72
CA LYS A 203 -1.56 -11.03 -19.92
C LYS A 203 -2.31 -11.07 -18.60
N ASP A 204 -1.76 -11.72 -17.59
CA ASP A 204 -2.41 -11.82 -16.29
C ASP A 204 -2.34 -10.53 -15.48
N SER A 205 -1.23 -9.80 -15.55
CA SER A 205 -1.10 -8.49 -14.95
C SER A 205 -2.05 -7.49 -15.55
N ARG A 206 -2.26 -7.53 -16.87
CA ARG A 206 -3.30 -6.73 -17.51
C ARG A 206 -4.67 -7.01 -16.92
N LYS A 207 -5.05 -8.29 -16.75
CA LYS A 207 -6.33 -8.66 -16.13
C LYS A 207 -6.40 -8.19 -14.68
N PHE A 208 -5.29 -8.30 -13.95
CA PHE A 208 -5.20 -7.82 -12.57
C PHE A 208 -5.43 -6.31 -12.48
N TYR A 209 -4.77 -5.51 -13.32
CA TYR A 209 -5.00 -4.07 -13.35
C TYR A 209 -6.43 -3.74 -13.79
N GLU A 210 -6.97 -4.40 -14.82
CA GLU A 210 -8.36 -4.21 -15.26
C GLU A 210 -9.37 -4.51 -14.13
N TRP A 211 -9.07 -5.49 -13.26
CA TRP A 211 -9.86 -5.81 -12.06
C TRP A 211 -9.68 -4.78 -10.93
N LEU A 212 -8.44 -4.34 -10.67
CA LEU A 212 -8.10 -3.45 -9.56
C LEU A 212 -8.54 -2.00 -9.80
N GLN A 213 -8.42 -1.53 -11.04
CA GLN A 213 -8.68 -0.15 -11.44
C GLN A 213 -10.08 0.37 -11.06
N PRO A 214 -11.20 -0.36 -11.26
CA PRO A 214 -12.52 0.09 -10.81
C PRO A 214 -12.72 0.01 -9.29
N ILE A 215 -11.87 -0.72 -8.56
CA ILE A 215 -11.93 -0.85 -7.09
C ILE A 215 -11.20 0.33 -6.44
N MET A 216 -10.00 0.66 -6.94
CA MET A 216 -9.15 1.72 -6.40
C MET A 216 -9.59 3.11 -6.87
N TYR A 217 -10.88 3.41 -6.71
CA TYR A 217 -11.50 4.65 -7.18
C TYR A 217 -12.74 5.04 -6.34
N PRO A 218 -12.75 6.23 -5.70
CA PRO A 218 -11.64 7.18 -5.52
C PRO A 218 -10.53 6.60 -4.63
N SER A 219 -9.34 7.19 -4.62
CA SER A 219 -8.23 6.72 -3.78
C SER A 219 -7.45 7.86 -3.12
N VAL A 220 -6.73 7.53 -2.05
CA VAL A 220 -5.75 8.43 -1.41
C VAL A 220 -4.42 7.71 -1.31
N THR A 221 -3.33 8.40 -1.63
CA THR A 221 -1.96 7.92 -1.38
C THR A 221 -1.28 8.80 -0.33
N VAL A 222 -0.65 8.19 0.68
CA VAL A 222 0.02 8.90 1.78
C VAL A 222 1.43 8.37 1.95
N TYR A 223 2.44 9.25 1.94
CA TYR A 223 3.87 8.95 2.10
C TYR A 223 4.37 9.30 3.50
N ALA A 224 4.06 8.45 4.46
CA ALA A 224 4.32 8.66 5.87
C ALA A 224 5.81 8.53 6.20
N GLY A 225 6.46 9.66 6.51
CA GLY A 225 7.83 9.68 7.01
C GLY A 225 8.90 10.20 6.08
N GLU A 226 8.53 10.91 5.00
CA GLU A 226 9.49 11.64 4.17
C GLU A 226 10.46 12.45 5.07
N ASP A 227 11.76 12.30 4.82
CA ASP A 227 12.87 12.89 5.58
C ASP A 227 12.95 12.52 7.08
N LYS A 228 12.09 11.63 7.57
CA LYS A 228 12.03 11.23 8.99
C LYS A 228 12.49 9.80 9.22
N PHE A 229 12.17 8.87 8.33
CA PHE A 229 12.68 7.51 8.39
C PHE A 229 12.70 6.83 7.01
N ASN A 230 13.46 5.76 6.88
CA ASN A 230 13.61 5.00 5.64
C ASN A 230 13.62 3.50 5.94
N PRO A 231 12.78 2.65 5.32
CA PRO A 231 11.90 2.97 4.20
C PRO A 231 10.63 3.71 4.62
N VAL A 232 10.22 4.69 3.81
CA VAL A 232 9.02 5.52 4.02
C VAL A 232 7.78 4.67 3.85
N ALA A 233 6.81 4.83 4.75
CA ALA A 233 5.56 4.07 4.68
C ALA A 233 4.61 4.68 3.65
N VAL A 234 4.18 3.90 2.66
CA VAL A 234 3.27 4.37 1.61
C VAL A 234 1.96 3.61 1.69
N PHE A 235 0.89 4.36 1.94
CA PHE A 235 -0.48 3.85 1.88
C PHE A 235 -1.10 4.20 0.55
N MET A 236 -1.84 3.26 -0.05
CA MET A 236 -2.74 3.52 -1.17
C MET A 236 -4.10 2.93 -0.82
N LEU A 237 -5.06 3.79 -0.48
CA LEU A 237 -6.31 3.40 0.16
C LEU A 237 -7.52 3.82 -0.67
N THR A 238 -8.59 3.03 -0.57
CA THR A 238 -9.91 3.32 -1.13
C THR A 238 -11.02 2.84 -0.19
N GLN A 239 -12.26 3.27 -0.45
CA GLN A 239 -13.43 2.74 0.25
C GLN A 239 -13.80 1.39 -0.37
N LEU A 240 -13.54 0.29 0.33
CA LEU A 240 -13.82 -1.07 -0.16
C LEU A 240 -15.30 -1.45 0.02
N ALA A 241 -15.88 -1.03 1.13
CA ALA A 241 -17.29 -1.24 1.48
C ALA A 241 -17.73 -0.22 2.53
N PRO A 242 -19.04 -0.01 2.75
CA PRO A 242 -19.50 0.86 3.84
C PRO A 242 -18.88 0.47 5.19
N GLY A 243 -18.28 1.43 5.88
CA GLY A 243 -17.59 1.21 7.16
C GLY A 243 -16.14 0.70 7.03
N TRP A 244 -15.61 0.49 5.82
CA TRP A 244 -14.29 -0.10 5.61
C TRP A 244 -13.50 0.60 4.51
N VAL A 245 -12.32 1.08 4.90
CA VAL A 245 -11.28 1.54 3.99
C VAL A 245 -10.14 0.53 3.99
N GLY A 246 -9.52 0.33 2.85
CA GLY A 246 -8.37 -0.54 2.73
C GLY A 246 -7.69 -0.40 1.37
N GLY A 247 -6.62 -1.15 1.19
CA GLY A 247 -5.83 -1.16 -0.03
C GLY A 247 -4.43 -1.68 0.25
N ALA A 248 -3.43 -1.01 -0.31
CA ALA A 248 -2.03 -1.39 -0.19
C ALA A 248 -1.32 -0.57 0.89
N LEU A 249 -0.44 -1.24 1.62
CA LEU A 249 0.62 -0.69 2.44
C LEU A 249 1.93 -1.23 1.88
N THR A 250 2.80 -0.35 1.43
CA THR A 250 4.14 -0.68 0.95
C THR A 250 5.17 0.23 1.60
N ALA A 251 6.44 -0.05 1.37
CA ALA A 251 7.53 0.84 1.70
C ALA A 251 8.13 1.42 0.41
N VAL A 252 8.73 2.59 0.53
CA VAL A 252 9.59 3.18 -0.49
C VAL A 252 10.90 3.51 0.16
N ASN A 253 11.96 2.85 -0.30
CA ASN A 253 13.32 3.24 0.04
C ASN A 253 13.71 4.48 -0.75
N TYR A 254 14.13 5.54 -0.07
CA TYR A 254 14.83 6.66 -0.70
C TYR A 254 16.33 6.49 -0.50
N THR A 255 17.11 6.46 -1.59
CA THR A 255 18.58 6.39 -1.57
C THR A 255 19.23 7.76 -1.57
#